data_AF-A0A923ZUY0-F1
#
_entry.id   AF-A0A923ZUY0-F1
#
_cell.length_a   1.000
_cell.length_b   1.000
_cell.length_c   1.000
_cell.angle_alpha   90.00
_cell.angle_beta   90.00
_cell.angle_gamma   90.00
#
_symmetry.space_group_name_H-M   'P 1'
#
loop_
_entity.id
_entity.type
_entity.pdbx_description
1 polymer ?
#
loop_
_entity_poly.entity_id
_entity_poly.type
_entity_poly.pdbx_seq_one_letter_code
_entity_poly.pdbx_strand_id
1 'polypeptide(L)'
;MNSLALEKNTKNEKLVNVLSIAIPVAVAILIGIRTKIDLGAWTKILPHVIGLLNTTTSITLIAGFIFIKNKNIIMHRRMMSLSFIQGSLFLVLYILYHVSNASTSYGGDGILKSIYYILLISHIS
;
A
#
# COMPACT_ATOMS: atom_id res chain seq x y z
N MET A 1 -24.05 28.49 5.51
CA MET A 1 -23.05 27.44 5.24
C MET A 1 -22.20 27.31 6.49
N ASN A 2 -22.55 26.37 7.38
CA ASN A 2 -21.81 26.19 8.63
C ASN A 2 -20.37 25.82 8.29
N SER A 3 -19.45 26.68 8.72
CA SER A 3 -18.03 26.40 8.78
C SER A 3 -17.85 25.11 9.57
N LEU A 4 -17.61 24.01 8.85
CA LEU A 4 -16.90 22.85 9.36
C LEU A 4 -15.46 23.28 9.66
N ALA A 5 -15.29 24.17 10.64
CA ALA A 5 -14.01 24.34 11.29
C ALA A 5 -13.76 23.00 11.99
N LEU A 6 -13.00 22.13 11.31
CA LEU A 6 -12.49 20.90 11.91
C LEU A 6 -11.68 21.34 13.12
N GLU A 7 -12.25 21.18 14.31
CA GLU A 7 -11.57 21.52 15.54
C GLU A 7 -10.28 20.70 15.60
N LYS A 8 -9.15 21.41 15.61
CA LYS A 8 -7.83 20.83 15.52
C LYS A 8 -7.54 20.04 16.80
N ASN A 9 -7.80 18.74 16.78
CA ASN A 9 -7.56 17.88 17.94
C ASN A 9 -6.08 17.47 17.99
N THR A 10 -5.33 18.12 18.88
CA THR A 10 -3.89 17.89 19.04
C THR A 10 -3.52 16.45 19.42
N LYS A 11 -4.44 15.67 20.01
CA LYS A 11 -4.22 14.23 20.27
C LYS A 11 -4.24 13.42 18.98
N ASN A 12 -5.19 13.69 18.09
CA ASN A 12 -5.29 13.01 16.79
C ASN A 12 -4.11 13.34 15.89
N GLU A 13 -3.66 14.60 15.87
CA GLU A 13 -2.48 15.01 15.10
C GLU A 13 -1.21 14.30 15.59
N LYS A 14 -1.02 14.21 16.91
CA LYS A 14 0.08 13.43 17.48
C LYS A 14 0.01 11.97 17.07
N LEU A 15 -1.18 11.37 17.12
CA LEU A 15 -1.39 9.97 16.73
C LEU A 15 -1.08 9.73 15.25
N VAL A 16 -1.55 10.61 14.36
CA VAL A 16 -1.24 10.54 12.92
C VAL A 16 0.26 10.68 12.68
N ASN A 17 0.92 11.67 13.28
CA ASN A 17 2.36 11.85 13.13
C ASN A 17 3.17 10.64 13.62
N VAL A 18 2.79 10.06 14.77
CA VAL A 18 3.43 8.85 15.29
C VAL A 18 3.23 7.68 14.34
N LEU A 19 2.01 7.44 13.86
CA LEU A 19 1.72 6.34 12.93
C LEU A 19 2.45 6.51 11.58
N SER A 20 2.51 7.73 11.05
CA SER A 20 3.20 8.05 9.79
C SER A 20 4.70 7.76 9.84
N ILE A 21 5.33 7.81 11.02
CA ILE A 21 6.75 7.44 11.21
C ILE A 21 6.88 5.97 11.59
N ALA A 22 6.03 5.48 12.50
CA ALA A 22 6.13 4.13 13.03
C ALA A 22 5.88 3.05 11.98
N ILE A 23 4.91 3.26 11.08
CA ILE A 23 4.57 2.28 10.04
C ILE A 23 5.75 2.04 9.08
N PRO A 24 6.34 3.07 8.43
CA PRO A 24 7.51 2.87 7.57
C PRO A 24 8.71 2.27 8.29
N VAL A 25 8.98 2.70 9.53
CA VAL A 25 10.10 2.17 10.33
C VAL A 25 9.89 0.68 10.63
N ALA A 26 8.70 0.29 11.07
CA ALA A 26 8.37 -1.11 11.33
C ALA A 26 8.52 -1.97 10.07
N VAL A 27 8.03 -1.48 8.93
CA VAL A 27 8.15 -2.16 7.62
C VAL A 27 9.61 -2.32 7.21
N ALA A 28 10.42 -1.27 7.34
CA ALA A 28 11.84 -1.32 7.00
C ALA A 28 12.60 -2.34 7.87
N ILE A 29 12.31 -2.38 9.17
CA ILE A 29 12.89 -3.39 10.08
C ILE A 29 12.48 -4.80 9.67
N LEU A 30 11.19 -5.02 9.40
CA LEU A 30 10.64 -6.33 9.01
C LEU A 30 11.25 -6.85 7.71
N ILE A 31 11.42 -5.98 6.70
CA ILE A 31 12.04 -6.35 5.41
C ILE A 31 13.54 -6.62 5.58
N GLY A 32 14.21 -5.94 6.53
CA GLY A 32 15.62 -6.14 6.84
C GLY A 32 15.95 -7.49 7.49
N ILE A 33 14.96 -8.15 8.10
CA ILE A 33 15.12 -9.47 8.70
C ILE A 33 15.26 -10.52 7.59
N ARG A 34 16.40 -11.22 7.56
CA ARG A 34 16.70 -12.23 6.53
C ARG A 34 16.07 -13.60 6.80
N THR A 35 15.64 -13.88 8.03
CA THR A 35 15.04 -15.16 8.40
C THR A 35 13.64 -15.27 7.81
N LYS A 36 13.44 -16.22 6.89
CA LYS A 36 12.14 -16.47 6.26
C LYS A 36 11.32 -17.44 7.10
N ILE A 37 10.05 -17.11 7.34
CA ILE A 37 9.11 -17.95 8.07
C ILE A 37 8.29 -18.74 7.06
N ASP A 38 8.38 -20.07 7.10
CA ASP A 38 7.52 -20.91 6.27
C ASP A 38 6.08 -20.86 6.80
N LEU A 39 5.23 -20.10 6.10
CA LEU A 39 3.80 -20.03 6.35
C LEU A 39 3.00 -20.98 5.45
N GLY A 40 3.64 -21.70 4.52
CA GLY A 40 3.03 -22.61 3.57
C GLY A 40 2.88 -22.05 2.15
N ALA A 41 2.59 -22.94 1.19
CA ALA A 41 2.62 -22.62 -0.25
C ALA A 41 1.59 -21.58 -0.70
N TRP A 42 0.52 -21.35 0.07
CA TRP A 42 -0.52 -20.34 -0.24
C TRP A 42 0.05 -18.92 -0.31
N THR A 43 1.19 -18.64 0.37
CA THR A 43 1.81 -17.31 0.32
C THR A 43 2.30 -16.92 -1.07
N LYS A 44 2.50 -17.87 -1.99
CA LYS A 44 2.92 -17.60 -3.38
C LYS A 44 1.82 -16.92 -4.21
N ILE A 45 0.56 -17.00 -3.78
CA ILE A 45 -0.58 -16.37 -4.45
C ILE A 45 -0.73 -14.90 -4.01
N LEU A 46 -0.15 -14.50 -2.87
CA LEU A 46 -0.30 -13.14 -2.31
C LEU A 46 0.05 -12.03 -3.30
N PRO A 47 1.11 -12.09 -4.12
CA PRO A 47 1.40 -11.05 -5.11
C PRO A 47 0.21 -10.77 -6.06
N HIS A 48 -0.53 -11.79 -6.47
CA HIS A 48 -1.70 -11.63 -7.33
C HIS A 48 -2.86 -10.95 -6.60
N VAL A 49 -3.11 -11.35 -5.34
CA VAL A 49 -4.15 -10.74 -4.49
C VAL A 49 -3.80 -9.29 -4.17
N ILE A 50 -2.54 -9.02 -3.85
CA ILE A 50 -1.99 -7.69 -3.61
C ILE A 50 -2.15 -6.80 -4.84
N GLY A 51 -1.83 -7.32 -6.04
CA GLY A 51 -2.03 -6.60 -7.30
C GLY A 51 -3.50 -6.27 -7.57
N LEU A 52 -4.41 -7.22 -7.34
CA LEU A 52 -5.85 -7.00 -7.46
C LEU A 52 -6.34 -5.93 -6.46
N LEU A 53 -5.91 -6.03 -5.21
CA LEU A 53 -6.26 -5.08 -4.15
C LEU A 53 -5.79 -3.66 -4.50
N ASN A 54 -4.56 -3.48 -4.99
CA ASN A 54 -4.05 -2.19 -5.44
C ASN A 54 -4.80 -1.65 -6.67
N THR A 55 -5.20 -2.52 -7.59
CA THR A 55 -6.02 -2.14 -8.74
C THR A 55 -7.37 -1.60 -8.27
N THR A 56 -8.03 -2.32 -7.36
CA THR A 56 -9.30 -1.84 -6.78
C THR A 56 -9.12 -0.54 -6.00
N THR A 57 -8.02 -0.38 -5.26
CA THR A 57 -7.69 0.86 -4.53
C THR A 57 -7.55 2.04 -5.49
N SER A 58 -6.87 1.83 -6.62
CA SER A 58 -6.71 2.85 -7.66
C SER A 58 -8.05 3.30 -8.24
N ILE A 59 -8.95 2.35 -8.52
CA ILE A 59 -10.33 2.65 -8.97
C ILE A 59 -11.08 3.45 -7.91
N THR A 60 -11.00 3.05 -6.63
CA THR A 60 -11.63 3.75 -5.51
C THR A 60 -11.11 5.19 -5.36
N LEU A 61 -9.80 5.41 -5.52
CA LEU A 61 -9.19 6.74 -5.48
C LEU A 61 -9.66 7.61 -6.66
N ILE A 62 -9.71 7.06 -7.88
CA ILE A 62 -10.25 7.75 -9.06
C ILE A 62 -11.72 8.13 -8.83
N ALA A 63 -12.53 7.22 -8.31
CA ALA A 63 -13.92 7.52 -7.94
C ALA A 63 -14.00 8.63 -6.89
N GLY A 64 -13.17 8.57 -5.85
CA GLY A 64 -13.03 9.61 -4.84
C GLY A 64 -12.66 10.98 -5.42
N PHE A 65 -11.79 11.01 -6.43
CA PHE A 65 -11.43 12.22 -7.17
C PHE A 65 -12.58 12.78 -8.01
N ILE A 66 -13.36 11.92 -8.67
CA ILE A 66 -14.56 12.34 -9.41
C ILE A 66 -15.60 12.95 -8.45
N PHE A 67 -15.82 12.33 -7.28
CA PHE A 67 -16.79 12.85 -6.30
C PHE A 67 -16.41 14.22 -5.74
N ILE A 68 -15.13 14.48 -5.47
CA ILE A 68 -14.70 15.79 -4.99
C ILE A 68 -14.81 16.87 -6.08
N LYS A 69 -14.52 16.54 -7.36
CA LYS A 69 -14.77 17.45 -8.48
C LYS A 69 -16.26 17.80 -8.61
N ASN A 70 -17.14 16.86 -8.32
CA ASN A 70 -18.59 17.06 -8.29
C ASN A 70 -19.08 17.70 -6.98
N LYS A 71 -18.18 18.18 -6.11
CA LYS A 71 -18.48 18.77 -4.79
C LYS A 71 -19.23 17.83 -3.82
N ASN A 72 -19.26 16.53 -4.10
CA ASN A 72 -19.87 15.53 -3.22
C ASN A 72 -18.86 15.08 -2.16
N ILE A 73 -18.75 15.88 -1.09
CA ILE A 73 -17.78 15.66 0.00
C ILE A 73 -18.05 14.35 0.76
N ILE A 74 -19.31 13.96 0.90
CA ILE A 74 -19.71 12.76 1.64
C ILE A 74 -19.18 11.51 0.92
N MET A 75 -19.40 11.41 -0.39
CA MET A 75 -18.91 10.27 -1.17
C MET A 75 -17.40 10.27 -1.30
N HIS A 76 -16.78 11.45 -1.48
CA HIS A 76 -15.31 11.56 -1.43
C HIS A 76 -14.74 10.99 -0.12
N ARG A 77 -15.28 11.39 1.03
CA ARG A 77 -14.82 10.90 2.34
C ARG A 77 -14.99 9.39 2.48
N ARG A 78 -16.13 8.84 2.04
CA ARG A 78 -16.37 7.38 2.04
C ARG A 78 -15.35 6.63 1.18
N MET A 79 -15.04 7.15 -0.01
CA MET A 79 -14.02 6.56 -0.88
C MET A 79 -12.62 6.64 -0.26
N MET A 80 -12.26 7.76 0.37
CA MET A 80 -10.97 7.88 1.08
C MET A 80 -10.86 6.91 2.26
N SER A 81 -11.94 6.73 3.03
CA SER A 81 -11.99 5.73 4.10
C SER A 81 -11.84 4.30 3.56
N LEU A 82 -12.49 3.99 2.43
CA LEU A 82 -12.35 2.67 1.79
C LEU A 82 -10.92 2.44 1.27
N SER A 83 -10.32 3.42 0.60
CA SER A 83 -8.93 3.36 0.16
C SER A 83 -7.95 3.20 1.31
N PHE A 84 -8.21 3.83 2.46
CA PHE A 84 -7.39 3.66 3.67
C PHE A 84 -7.46 2.21 4.21
N ILE A 85 -8.65 1.60 4.21
CA ILE A 85 -8.83 0.21 4.63
C ILE A 85 -8.11 -0.73 3.65
N GLN A 86 -8.27 -0.52 2.35
CA GLN A 86 -7.57 -1.31 1.33
C GLN A 86 -6.05 -1.18 1.44
N GLY A 87 -5.53 0.04 1.67
CA GLY A 87 -4.10 0.28 1.89
C GLY A 87 -3.56 -0.40 3.15
N SER A 88 -4.36 -0.42 4.23
CA SER A 88 -4.01 -1.15 5.46
C SER A 88 -3.94 -2.66 5.23
N LEU A 89 -4.90 -3.22 4.48
CA LEU A 89 -4.91 -4.63 4.12
C LEU A 89 -3.75 -4.98 3.17
N PHE A 90 -3.45 -4.11 2.21
CA PHE A 90 -2.28 -4.24 1.33
C PHE A 90 -1.00 -4.38 2.14
N LEU A 91 -0.82 -3.52 3.14
CA LEU A 91 0.39 -3.53 3.97
C LEU A 91 0.57 -4.85 4.72
N VAL A 92 -0.51 -5.37 5.33
CA VAL A 92 -0.48 -6.65 6.04
C VAL A 92 -0.11 -7.79 5.09
N LEU A 93 -0.78 -7.89 3.94
CA LEU A 93 -0.50 -8.93 2.94
C LEU A 93 0.93 -8.82 2.39
N TYR A 94 1.40 -7.60 2.15
CA TYR A 94 2.74 -7.32 1.67
C TYR A 94 3.81 -7.77 2.66
N ILE A 95 3.64 -7.47 3.96
CA ILE A 95 4.52 -7.93 5.02
C ILE A 95 4.53 -9.46 5.07
N LEU A 96 3.35 -10.10 5.10
CA LEU A 96 3.22 -11.56 5.10
C LEU A 96 3.97 -12.21 3.94
N TYR A 97 3.83 -11.67 2.74
CA TYR A 97 4.56 -12.17 1.57
C TYR A 97 6.07 -12.04 1.75
N HIS A 98 6.56 -10.86 2.19
CA HIS A 98 7.99 -10.58 2.31
C HIS A 98 8.70 -11.34 3.44
N VAL A 99 8.00 -11.63 4.54
CA VAL A 99 8.58 -12.44 5.63
C VAL A 99 8.62 -13.93 5.28
N SER A 100 7.75 -14.41 4.37
CA SER A 100 7.64 -15.83 4.04
C SER A 100 8.30 -16.26 2.75
N ASN A 101 8.46 -15.36 1.79
CA ASN A 101 9.00 -15.70 0.47
C ASN A 101 10.37 -15.05 0.28
N ALA A 102 11.29 -15.80 -0.32
CA ALA A 102 12.55 -15.26 -0.78
C ALA A 102 12.31 -14.34 -1.98
N SER A 103 13.06 -13.26 -2.07
CA SER A 103 13.06 -12.39 -3.25
C SER A 103 13.53 -13.19 -4.45
N THR A 104 12.72 -13.26 -5.50
CA THR A 104 13.09 -13.91 -6.75
C THR A 104 13.96 -12.99 -7.58
N SER A 105 15.23 -13.36 -7.79
CA SER A 105 16.12 -12.63 -8.71
C SER A 105 15.80 -13.02 -10.16
N TYR A 106 15.84 -12.03 -11.05
CA TYR A 106 15.77 -12.29 -12.49
C TYR A 106 17.06 -12.93 -12.97
N GLY A 107 16.97 -14.14 -13.52
CA GLY A 107 18.11 -14.95 -13.98
C GLY A 107 18.41 -14.86 -15.48
N GLY A 108 17.74 -13.99 -16.23
CA GLY A 108 17.99 -13.79 -17.66
C GLY A 108 19.12 -12.81 -17.95
N ASP A 109 19.70 -12.89 -19.15
CA ASP A 109 20.81 -12.05 -19.62
C ASP A 109 20.42 -11.13 -20.79
N GLY A 110 21.30 -10.17 -21.10
CA GLY A 110 21.17 -9.28 -22.26
C GLY A 110 20.11 -8.18 -22.11
N ILE A 111 19.55 -7.74 -23.24
CA ILE A 111 18.57 -6.64 -23.32
C ILE A 111 17.32 -6.88 -22.47
N LEU A 112 16.87 -8.14 -22.35
CA LEU A 112 15.69 -8.50 -21.55
C LEU A 112 15.89 -8.22 -20.06
N LYS A 113 17.12 -8.35 -19.54
CA LYS A 113 17.48 -7.96 -18.17
C LYS A 113 17.35 -6.46 -17.96
N SER A 114 17.83 -5.65 -18.92
CA SER A 114 17.70 -4.20 -18.86
C SER A 114 16.25 -3.75 -18.90
N ILE A 115 15.43 -4.31 -19.81
CA ILE A 115 13.99 -4.04 -19.88
C ILE A 115 13.30 -4.46 -18.57
N TYR A 116 13.62 -5.65 -18.05
CA TYR A 116 13.08 -6.13 -16.78
C TYR A 116 13.38 -5.16 -15.64
N TYR A 117 14.63 -4.73 -15.46
CA TYR A 117 14.98 -3.79 -14.39
C TYR A 117 14.41 -2.39 -14.61
N ILE A 118 14.27 -1.91 -15.86
CA ILE A 118 13.57 -0.64 -16.14
C ILE A 118 12.12 -0.71 -15.68
N LEU A 119 11.42 -1.80 -16.00
CA LEU A 119 10.03 -2.02 -15.56
C LEU A 119 9.95 -2.24 -14.05
N LEU A 120 10.89 -2.99 -13.48
CA LEU A 120 10.93 -3.25 -12.04
C LEU A 120 11.14 -1.96 -11.26
N ILE A 121 12.09 -1.13 -11.67
CA ILE A 121 12.38 0.16 -11.06
C ILE A 121 11.17 1.09 -11.22
N SER A 122 10.58 1.22 -12.41
CA SER A 122 9.43 2.12 -12.58
C SER A 122 8.17 1.67 -11.84
N HIS A 123 8.04 0.37 -11.55
CA HIS A 123 6.86 -0.20 -10.89
C HIS A 123 6.99 -0.28 -9.36
N ILE A 124 8.19 -0.48 -8.83
CA ILE A 124 8.43 -0.78 -7.40
C ILE A 124 9.18 0.33 -6.65
N SER A 125 9.87 1.25 -7.34
CA SER A 125 10.65 2.34 -6.68
C SER A 125 9.77 3.42 -6.07
#